data_AF-A0A932E3R1-F1
#
_entry.id   AF-A0A932E3R1-F1
#
_cell.length_a   1.000
_cell.length_b   1.000
_cell.length_c   1.000
_cell.angle_alpha   90.00
_cell.angle_beta   90.00
_cell.angle_gamma   90.00
#
_symmetry.space_group_name_H-M   'P 1'
#
loop_
_entity.id
_entity.type
_entity.pdbx_description
1 polymer ?
#
loop_
_entity_poly.entity_id
_entity_poly.type
_entity_poly.pdbx_seq_one_letter_code
_entity_poly.pdbx_strand_id
1 'polypeptide(L)'
;MNERREFLKGAILFFPAGGVLKALAGEAAAKEPARKAYSPADHLYGMGIEIDKCIGCNRCAIACKAENDVPDEPFYFRTWVERYTITRDGGVAVENISLGPRKETTQDVREIVRTFFVPKLCNHCQNPPCVQVCPVKATFTTEDGAVIVDGKRCIGCRYCIQACPY
;
A
#
# COMPACT_ATOMS: atom_id res chain seq x y z
N MET A 1 -26.97 -32.17 23.09
CA MET A 1 -25.88 -32.82 22.32
C MET A 1 -26.37 -33.85 21.28
N ASN A 2 -27.67 -34.10 21.11
CA ASN A 2 -28.17 -35.10 20.15
C ASN A 2 -28.62 -34.54 18.79
N GLU A 3 -28.85 -33.24 18.62
CA GLU A 3 -29.30 -32.68 17.33
C GLU A 3 -28.17 -32.46 16.31
N ARG A 4 -26.99 -32.02 16.76
CA ARG A 4 -25.81 -31.84 15.86
C ARG A 4 -25.34 -33.16 15.24
N ARG A 5 -25.57 -34.28 15.92
CA ARG A 5 -25.12 -35.60 15.48
C ARG A 5 -26.03 -36.22 14.42
N GLU A 6 -27.32 -35.88 14.42
CA GLU A 6 -28.27 -36.32 13.40
C GLU A 6 -28.19 -35.45 12.14
N PHE A 7 -27.91 -34.15 12.26
CA PHE A 7 -27.62 -33.28 11.10
C PHE A 7 -26.42 -33.76 10.27
N LEU A 8 -25.34 -34.20 10.93
CA LEU A 8 -24.16 -34.74 10.25
C LEU A 8 -24.40 -36.11 9.60
N LYS A 9 -25.34 -36.91 10.11
CA LYS A 9 -25.72 -38.19 9.49
C LYS A 9 -26.61 -37.99 8.25
N GLY A 10 -27.50 -36.99 8.27
CA GLY A 10 -28.35 -36.64 7.13
C GLY A 10 -27.58 -36.05 5.94
N ALA A 11 -26.50 -35.31 6.21
CA ALA A 11 -25.68 -34.67 5.17
C ALA A 11 -24.83 -35.66 4.35
N ILE A 12 -24.60 -36.88 4.86
CA ILE A 12 -23.80 -37.91 4.17
C ILE A 12 -24.65 -38.71 3.17
N LEU A 13 -25.99 -38.68 3.29
CA LEU A 13 -26.89 -39.54 2.50
C LEU A 13 -27.51 -38.89 1.25
N PHE A 14 -27.17 -37.63 0.93
CA PHE A 14 -27.70 -36.90 -0.24
C PHE A 14 -26.64 -36.55 -1.31
N PHE A 15 -25.54 -37.31 -1.39
CA PHE A 15 -24.70 -37.30 -2.58
C PHE A 15 -25.00 -38.53 -3.45
N PRO A 16 -25.88 -38.42 -4.47
CA PRO A 16 -25.91 -39.43 -5.52
C PRO A 16 -24.52 -39.47 -6.17
N ALA A 17 -24.00 -40.69 -6.22
CA ALA A 17 -22.69 -41.06 -6.70
C ALA A 17 -22.31 -40.37 -8.02
N GLY A 18 -21.19 -39.65 -8.02
CA GLY A 18 -20.10 -39.75 -9.00
C GLY A 18 -20.35 -39.60 -10.51
N GLY A 19 -21.57 -39.33 -10.99
CA GLY A 19 -21.93 -39.51 -12.40
C GLY A 19 -22.13 -38.25 -13.24
N VAL A 20 -22.40 -37.08 -12.63
CA VAL A 20 -22.85 -35.90 -13.39
C VAL A 20 -21.79 -34.78 -13.49
N LEU A 21 -20.72 -34.82 -12.69
CA LEU A 21 -19.68 -33.77 -12.72
C LEU A 21 -18.68 -33.89 -13.88
N LYS A 22 -18.76 -34.90 -14.74
CA LYS A 22 -17.86 -35.05 -15.89
C LYS A 22 -18.32 -34.27 -17.14
N ALA A 23 -19.54 -33.75 -17.16
CA ALA A 23 -20.12 -33.08 -18.34
C ALA A 23 -19.99 -31.54 -18.31
N LEU A 24 -19.48 -30.95 -17.23
CA LEU A 24 -19.26 -29.48 -17.14
C LEU A 24 -17.77 -29.09 -17.17
N ALA A 25 -16.85 -30.05 -17.27
CA ALA A 25 -15.41 -29.78 -17.39
C ALA A 25 -14.96 -29.44 -18.83
N GLY A 26 -15.91 -28.98 -19.65
CA GLY A 26 -15.76 -28.82 -21.09
C GLY A 26 -15.76 -27.36 -21.55
N GLU A 27 -15.29 -26.42 -20.75
CA GLU A 27 -14.83 -25.13 -21.24
C GLU A 27 -13.32 -25.15 -21.19
N ALA A 28 -12.73 -25.27 -22.38
CA ALA A 28 -11.32 -25.03 -22.59
C ALA A 28 -10.97 -23.70 -21.92
N ALA A 29 -10.27 -23.76 -20.79
CA ALA A 29 -9.56 -22.62 -20.28
C ALA A 29 -8.67 -22.16 -21.43
N ALA A 30 -9.05 -21.05 -22.08
CA ALA A 30 -8.21 -20.40 -23.05
C ALA A 30 -6.86 -20.23 -22.37
N LYS A 31 -5.82 -20.94 -22.84
CA LYS A 31 -4.46 -20.74 -22.38
C LYS A 31 -4.18 -19.27 -22.59
N GLU A 32 -4.17 -18.52 -21.50
CA GLU A 32 -3.80 -17.12 -21.53
C GLU A 32 -2.43 -17.06 -22.24
N PRO A 33 -2.29 -16.25 -23.30
CA PRO A 33 -1.04 -16.23 -24.05
C PRO A 33 0.08 -16.01 -23.04
N ALA A 34 1.11 -16.87 -23.11
CA ALA A 34 2.22 -16.80 -22.18
C ALA A 34 2.77 -15.37 -22.21
N ARG A 35 2.46 -14.60 -21.16
CA ARG A 35 2.95 -13.23 -21.04
C ARG A 35 4.48 -13.34 -21.06
N LYS A 36 5.14 -12.56 -21.91
CA LYS A 36 6.61 -12.52 -21.97
C LYS A 36 7.13 -12.40 -20.55
N ALA A 37 8.10 -13.24 -20.17
CA ALA A 37 8.68 -13.22 -18.84
C ALA A 37 9.21 -11.81 -18.54
N TYR A 38 8.87 -11.28 -17.37
CA TYR A 38 9.31 -9.97 -16.92
C TYR A 38 10.82 -9.99 -16.65
N SER A 39 11.54 -9.04 -17.25
CA SER A 39 12.97 -8.79 -17.02
C SER A 39 13.11 -7.40 -16.36
N PRO A 40 13.58 -7.32 -15.11
CA PRO A 40 13.80 -6.05 -14.42
C PRO A 40 14.79 -5.13 -15.15
N ALA A 41 15.86 -5.68 -15.73
CA ALA A 41 16.86 -4.93 -16.48
C ALA A 41 16.32 -4.22 -17.74
N ASP A 42 15.16 -4.64 -18.26
CA ASP A 42 14.58 -4.08 -19.47
C ASP A 42 13.79 -2.77 -19.20
N HIS A 43 13.59 -2.41 -17.92
CA HIS A 43 12.69 -1.33 -17.52
C HIS A 43 13.33 -0.40 -16.48
N LEU A 44 12.83 0.83 -16.43
CA LEU A 44 13.07 1.75 -15.32
C LEU A 44 11.73 2.41 -14.97
N TYR A 45 11.23 2.20 -13.75
CA TYR A 45 9.95 2.75 -13.35
C TYR A 45 10.06 4.13 -12.72
N GLY A 46 9.05 4.94 -12.97
CA GLY A 46 8.81 6.20 -12.30
C GLY A 46 7.34 6.36 -11.95
N MET A 47 7.05 7.12 -10.90
CA MET A 47 5.69 7.46 -10.49
C MET A 47 5.52 8.98 -10.51
N GLY A 48 4.56 9.46 -11.29
CA GLY A 48 4.15 10.86 -11.31
C GLY A 48 2.81 11.02 -10.59
N ILE A 49 2.70 12.02 -9.71
CA ILE A 49 1.47 12.34 -8.98
C ILE A 49 1.05 13.77 -9.33
N GLU A 50 -0.11 13.92 -9.96
CA GLU A 50 -0.74 15.21 -10.21
C GLU A 50 -1.40 15.74 -8.92
N ILE A 51 -0.66 16.53 -8.16
CA ILE A 51 -1.12 17.04 -6.85
C ILE A 51 -2.32 18.00 -6.97
N ASP A 52 -2.48 18.71 -8.08
CA ASP A 52 -3.63 19.61 -8.29
C ASP A 52 -4.96 18.86 -8.43
N LYS A 53 -4.92 17.56 -8.78
CA LYS A 53 -6.10 16.68 -8.84
C LYS A 53 -6.33 15.90 -7.54
N CYS A 54 -5.41 16.00 -6.57
CA CYS A 54 -5.55 15.30 -5.31
C CYS A 54 -6.61 15.98 -4.42
N ILE A 55 -7.68 15.26 -4.11
CA ILE A 55 -8.78 15.75 -3.25
C ILE A 55 -8.66 15.31 -1.78
N GLY A 56 -7.54 14.67 -1.40
CA GLY A 56 -7.34 14.22 -0.02
C GLY A 56 -8.23 13.05 0.42
N CYS A 57 -8.72 12.21 -0.51
CA CYS A 57 -9.67 11.13 -0.19
C CYS A 57 -9.06 9.90 0.52
N ASN A 58 -7.74 9.85 0.73
CA ASN A 58 -7.01 8.75 1.37
C ASN A 58 -7.12 7.36 0.72
N ARG A 59 -7.76 7.22 -0.43
CA ARG A 59 -7.89 5.91 -1.12
C ARG A 59 -6.56 5.29 -1.50
N CYS A 60 -5.55 6.10 -1.82
CA CYS A 60 -4.19 5.62 -2.08
C CYS A 60 -3.55 4.99 -0.83
N ALA A 61 -3.74 5.58 0.36
CA ALA A 61 -3.23 5.04 1.61
C ALA A 61 -3.94 3.72 1.98
N ILE A 62 -5.27 3.67 1.81
CA ILE A 62 -6.06 2.45 2.05
C ILE A 62 -5.63 1.32 1.09
N ALA A 63 -5.50 1.62 -0.20
CA ALA A 63 -5.07 0.64 -1.20
C ALA A 63 -3.66 0.12 -0.90
N CYS A 64 -2.72 1.01 -0.54
CA CYS A 64 -1.37 0.61 -0.19
C CYS A 64 -1.34 -0.33 1.03
N LYS A 65 -2.15 -0.05 2.06
CA LYS A 65 -2.27 -0.93 3.23
C LYS A 65 -2.77 -2.31 2.85
N ALA A 66 -3.87 -2.38 2.09
CA ALA A 66 -4.48 -3.64 1.66
C ALA A 66 -3.54 -4.47 0.78
N GLU A 67 -2.83 -3.83 -0.15
CA GLU A 67 -1.92 -4.51 -1.07
C GLU A 67 -0.63 -5.01 -0.38
N ASN A 68 -0.19 -4.34 0.69
CA ASN A 68 1.11 -4.59 1.30
C ASN A 68 1.00 -5.11 2.74
N ASP A 69 -0.16 -5.66 3.13
CA ASP A 69 -0.42 -6.24 4.44
C ASP A 69 0.01 -5.34 5.61
N VAL A 70 -0.20 -4.03 5.48
CA VAL A 70 0.17 -3.06 6.52
C VAL A 70 -0.87 -3.12 7.63
N PRO A 71 -0.48 -3.32 8.90
CA PRO A 71 -1.46 -3.45 9.98
C PRO A 71 -2.26 -2.15 10.18
N ASP A 72 -3.56 -2.30 10.48
CA ASP A 72 -4.43 -1.15 10.66
C ASP A 72 -4.21 -0.42 11.98
N GLU A 73 -3.93 -1.15 13.05
CA GLU A 73 -3.72 -0.65 14.40
C GLU A 73 -2.25 -0.74 14.82
N PRO A 74 -1.70 0.24 15.56
CA PRO A 74 -2.29 1.51 15.96
C PRO A 74 -2.00 2.63 14.94
N PHE A 75 -2.46 2.49 13.69
CA PHE A 75 -2.23 3.40 12.55
C PHE A 75 -0.81 3.35 11.95
N TYR A 76 -0.43 2.20 11.37
CA TYR A 76 0.76 2.12 10.53
C TYR A 76 0.48 2.51 9.08
N PHE A 77 1.44 3.15 8.41
CA PHE A 77 1.34 3.52 7.01
C PHE A 77 2.67 3.33 6.29
N ARG A 78 2.59 2.92 5.02
CA ARG A 78 3.71 3.05 4.08
C ARG A 78 3.63 4.35 3.26
N THR A 79 2.42 4.88 3.11
CA THR A 79 2.12 6.13 2.41
C THR A 79 1.00 6.85 3.15
N TRP A 80 1.05 8.18 3.19
CA TRP A 80 -0.01 9.01 3.78
C TRP A 80 -0.30 10.23 2.90
N VAL A 81 -1.27 11.04 3.28
CA VAL A 81 -1.65 12.27 2.59
C VAL A 81 -1.56 13.41 3.58
N GLU A 82 -0.89 14.47 3.17
CA GLU A 82 -0.78 15.70 3.94
C GLU A 82 -1.65 16.79 3.34
N ARG A 83 -2.27 17.57 4.21
CA ARG A 83 -2.92 18.83 3.88
C ARG A 83 -1.94 19.96 4.17
N TYR A 84 -1.65 20.74 3.14
CA TYR A 84 -0.90 21.98 3.24
C TYR A 84 -1.88 23.14 3.24
N THR A 85 -1.80 24.00 4.25
CA THR A 85 -2.60 25.22 4.38
C THR A 85 -1.68 26.41 4.43
N ILE A 86 -1.82 27.32 3.47
CA ILE A 86 -1.08 28.58 3.40
C ILE A 86 -1.95 29.68 4.00
N THR A 87 -1.42 30.40 4.99
CA THR A 87 -2.10 31.51 5.66
C THR A 87 -1.68 32.86 5.09
N ARG A 88 -2.47 33.92 5.35
CA ARG A 88 -2.26 35.27 4.81
C ARG A 88 -0.95 35.92 5.26
N ASP A 89 -0.49 35.57 6.45
CA ASP A 89 0.79 35.98 7.03
C ASP A 89 2.00 35.20 6.45
N GLY A 90 1.77 34.30 5.50
CA GLY A 90 2.80 33.46 4.89
C GLY A 90 3.13 32.19 5.68
N GLY A 91 2.40 31.90 6.76
CA GLY A 91 2.50 30.64 7.48
C GLY A 91 2.11 29.44 6.62
N VAL A 92 2.73 28.29 6.91
CA VAL A 92 2.39 27.01 6.28
C VAL A 92 2.13 25.99 7.38
N ALA A 93 0.87 25.54 7.47
CA ALA A 93 0.48 24.42 8.32
C ALA A 93 0.44 23.14 7.50
N VAL A 94 1.10 22.09 7.99
CA VAL A 94 1.12 20.76 7.36
C VAL A 94 0.52 19.75 8.32
N GLU A 95 -0.50 19.03 7.87
CA GLU A 95 -1.26 18.08 8.69
C GLU A 95 -1.39 16.75 7.96
N ASN A 96 -0.99 15.65 8.59
CA ASN A 96 -1.31 14.32 8.08
C ASN A 96 -2.80 14.04 8.25
N ILE A 97 -3.49 13.79 7.13
CA ILE A 97 -4.94 13.52 7.10
C ILE A 97 -5.27 12.05 6.86
N SER A 98 -4.27 11.18 6.72
CA SER A 98 -4.44 9.74 6.61
C SER A 98 -4.63 9.13 8.00
N LEU A 99 -5.90 8.97 8.36
CA LEU A 99 -6.42 8.06 9.39
C LEU A 99 -5.80 8.20 10.80
N GLY A 100 -6.46 9.06 11.57
CA GLY A 100 -6.53 9.19 13.02
C GLY A 100 -7.83 9.99 13.28
N PRO A 101 -8.20 10.36 14.52
CA PRO A 101 -9.30 11.30 14.71
C PRO A 101 -9.00 12.55 13.87
N ARG A 102 -9.91 12.89 12.94
CA ARG A 102 -9.76 14.03 12.03
C ARG A 102 -9.59 15.24 12.92
N LYS A 103 -8.35 15.69 13.10
CA LYS A 103 -8.12 16.95 13.79
C LYS A 103 -8.76 18.01 12.91
N GLU A 104 -9.77 18.67 13.46
CA GLU A 104 -10.27 19.90 12.87
C GLU A 104 -9.07 20.83 12.72
N THR A 105 -9.02 21.52 11.59
CA THR A 105 -7.94 22.47 11.37
C THR A 105 -7.95 23.47 12.51
N THR A 106 -6.79 23.67 13.14
CA THR A 106 -6.67 24.66 14.22
C THR A 106 -6.57 26.08 13.66
N GLN A 107 -6.60 26.25 12.33
CA GLN A 107 -6.41 27.53 11.66
C GLN A 107 -7.74 28.26 11.52
N ASP A 108 -7.72 29.58 11.74
CA ASP A 108 -8.85 30.44 11.41
C ASP A 108 -9.04 30.44 9.88
N VAL A 109 -10.21 29.96 9.44
CA VAL A 109 -10.60 29.92 8.03
C VAL A 109 -10.50 31.27 7.33
N ARG A 110 -10.58 32.39 8.06
CA ARG A 110 -10.44 33.75 7.49
C ARG A 110 -9.01 34.06 7.05
N GLU A 111 -8.04 33.41 7.69
CA GLU A 111 -6.61 33.57 7.43
C GLU A 111 -6.11 32.61 6.35
N ILE A 112 -6.91 31.66 5.88
CA ILE A 112 -6.50 30.70 4.86
C ILE A 112 -6.53 31.35 3.47
N VAL A 113 -5.39 31.30 2.76
CA VAL A 113 -5.27 31.72 1.37
C VAL A 113 -5.50 30.56 0.42
N ARG A 114 -4.85 29.42 0.69
CA ARG A 114 -4.93 28.23 -0.15
C ARG A 114 -4.73 26.97 0.68
N THR A 115 -5.45 25.92 0.30
CA THR A 115 -5.22 24.56 0.82
C THR A 115 -5.04 23.61 -0.36
N PHE A 116 -4.12 22.65 -0.23
CA PHE A 116 -3.92 21.57 -1.20
C PHE A 116 -3.41 20.31 -0.50
N PHE A 117 -3.44 19.19 -1.23
CA PHE A 117 -3.08 17.88 -0.69
C PHE A 117 -1.87 17.30 -1.39
N VAL A 118 -0.98 16.68 -0.63
CA VAL A 118 0.23 16.05 -1.14
C VAL A 118 0.32 14.64 -0.57
N PRO A 119 0.17 13.60 -1.40
CA PRO A 119 0.52 12.24 -1.01
C PRO A 119 2.03 12.13 -0.73
N LYS A 120 2.38 11.54 0.40
CA LYS A 120 3.75 11.23 0.82
C LYS A 120 3.97 9.72 0.76
N LEU A 121 5.04 9.33 0.07
CA LEU A 121 5.43 7.97 -0.21
C LEU A 121 6.94 7.89 -0.43
N CYS A 122 7.48 6.67 -0.47
CA CYS A 122 8.86 6.45 -0.89
C CYS A 122 9.06 6.94 -2.33
N ASN A 123 10.03 7.82 -2.55
CA ASN A 123 10.35 8.35 -3.89
C ASN A 123 11.22 7.41 -4.73
N HIS A 124 11.66 6.28 -4.17
CA HIS A 124 12.59 5.34 -4.82
C HIS A 124 13.79 6.07 -5.47
N CYS A 125 14.48 6.88 -4.67
CA CYS A 125 15.55 7.75 -5.13
C CYS A 125 16.64 6.99 -5.90
N GLN A 126 17.16 7.57 -6.98
CA GLN A 126 18.27 7.02 -7.76
C GLN A 126 19.56 6.87 -6.94
N ASN A 127 19.82 7.83 -6.02
CA ASN A 127 20.92 7.78 -5.05
C ASN A 127 20.33 7.74 -3.64
N PRO A 128 19.83 6.58 -3.17
CA PRO A 128 19.05 6.50 -1.95
C PRO A 128 19.95 6.49 -0.69
N PRO A 129 19.91 7.55 0.16
CA PRO A 129 20.71 7.58 1.38
C PRO A 129 20.34 6.46 2.35
N CYS A 130 19.07 6.05 2.35
CA CYS A 130 18.56 4.93 3.16
C CYS A 130 19.20 3.57 2.82
N VAL A 131 19.64 3.35 1.57
CA VAL A 131 20.39 2.14 1.16
C VAL A 131 21.83 2.24 1.66
N GLN A 132 22.47 3.40 1.50
CA GLN A 132 23.88 3.61 1.85
C GLN A 132 24.15 3.37 3.34
N VAL A 133 23.22 3.74 4.21
CA VAL A 133 23.38 3.62 5.67
C VAL A 133 22.98 2.26 6.24
N CYS A 134 22.42 1.34 5.44
CA CYS A 134 21.91 0.07 5.96
C CYS A 134 23.05 -0.92 6.26
N PRO A 135 23.39 -1.20 7.54
CA PRO A 135 24.58 -1.99 7.89
C PRO A 135 24.48 -3.46 7.45
N VAL A 136 23.26 -3.98 7.35
CA VAL A 136 22.98 -5.37 6.99
C VAL A 136 22.54 -5.53 5.54
N LYS A 137 22.52 -4.46 4.73
CA LYS A 137 22.03 -4.49 3.33
C LYS A 137 20.61 -5.07 3.20
N ALA A 138 19.74 -4.71 4.15
CA ALA A 138 18.31 -5.01 4.08
C ALA A 138 17.58 -4.08 3.12
N THR A 139 18.02 -2.82 3.00
CA THR A 139 17.52 -1.89 1.96
C THR A 139 18.44 -1.95 0.75
N PHE A 140 17.88 -2.07 -0.45
CA PHE A 140 18.62 -2.14 -1.71
C PHE A 140 17.79 -1.60 -2.88
N THR A 141 18.44 -1.30 -3.99
CA THR A 141 17.79 -0.89 -5.25
C THR A 141 17.72 -2.07 -6.20
N THR A 142 16.57 -2.31 -6.81
CA THR A 142 16.37 -3.30 -7.87
C THR A 142 16.86 -2.77 -9.23
N GLU A 143 17.06 -3.64 -10.21
CA GLU A 143 17.52 -3.24 -11.55
C GLU A 143 16.52 -2.32 -12.27
N ASP A 144 15.22 -2.46 -11.96
CA ASP A 144 14.14 -1.63 -12.48
C ASP A 144 13.94 -0.30 -11.73
N GLY A 145 14.84 0.02 -10.78
CA GLY A 145 14.93 1.32 -10.10
C GLY A 145 14.19 1.43 -8.76
N ALA A 146 13.50 0.39 -8.31
CA ALA A 146 12.78 0.43 -7.04
C ALA A 146 13.71 0.24 -5.83
N VAL A 147 13.64 1.14 -4.85
CA VAL A 147 14.20 0.92 -3.51
C VAL A 147 13.28 0.02 -2.67
N ILE A 148 13.78 -1.16 -2.28
CA ILE A 148 13.04 -2.19 -1.54
C ILE A 148 13.71 -2.47 -0.19
N VAL A 149 12.92 -2.91 0.79
CA VAL A 149 13.38 -3.32 2.13
C VAL A 149 13.06 -4.80 2.34
N ASP A 150 14.09 -5.61 2.52
CA ASP A 150 13.95 -7.00 2.96
C ASP A 150 13.70 -7.05 4.47
N GLY A 151 12.44 -7.30 4.83
CA GLY A 151 12.01 -7.42 6.23
C GLY A 151 12.66 -8.59 6.98
N LYS A 152 13.10 -9.65 6.29
CA LYS A 152 13.74 -10.82 6.94
C LYS A 152 15.19 -10.55 7.32
N ARG A 153 15.87 -9.68 6.55
CA ARG A 153 17.25 -9.26 6.81
C ARG A 153 17.34 -8.04 7.73
N CYS A 154 16.27 -7.25 7.84
CA CYS A 154 16.22 -6.04 8.63
C CYS A 154 16.39 -6.32 10.14
N ILE A 155 17.35 -5.66 10.77
CA ILE A 155 17.62 -5.75 12.23
C ILE A 155 16.96 -4.61 13.04
N GLY A 156 16.14 -3.77 12.40
CA GLY A 156 15.41 -2.71 13.10
C GLY A 156 16.25 -1.56 13.66
N CYS A 157 17.46 -1.32 13.16
CA CYS A 157 18.36 -0.25 13.64
C CYS A 157 17.90 1.18 13.31
N ARG A 158 16.92 1.36 12.40
CA ARG A 158 16.29 2.65 12.01
C ARG A 158 17.20 3.71 11.37
N TYR A 159 18.46 3.40 11.04
CA TYR A 159 19.33 4.35 10.34
C TYR A 159 18.78 4.79 9.00
N CYS A 160 18.14 3.89 8.25
CA CYS A 160 17.50 4.22 6.98
C CYS A 160 16.40 5.28 7.11
N ILE A 161 15.69 5.34 8.25
CA ILE A 161 14.66 6.34 8.54
C ILE A 161 15.31 7.70 8.79
N GLN A 162 16.37 7.73 9.60
CA GLN A 162 17.09 8.97 9.91
C GLN A 162 17.81 9.57 8.70
N ALA A 163 18.24 8.72 7.76
CA ALA A 163 18.92 9.16 6.55
C ALA A 163 17.94 9.62 5.44
N CYS A 164 16.66 9.27 5.53
CA CYS A 164 15.67 9.63 4.52
C CYS A 164 15.31 11.13 4.66
N PRO A 165 15.39 11.94 3.59
CA PRO A 165 15.02 13.35 3.64
C PRO A 165 13.51 13.60 3.52
N TYR A 166 12.71 12.52 3.44
CA TYR A 166 11.26 12.53 3.25
C TYR A 166 10.55 11.82 4.40
#